data_AF-A0A382TRU2-F1
#
_entry.id   AF-A0A382TRU2-F1
#
_cell.length_a   1.000
_cell.length_b   1.000
_cell.length_c   1.000
_cell.angle_alpha   90.00
_cell.angle_beta   90.00
_cell.angle_gamma   90.00
#
_symmetry.space_group_name_H-M   'P 1'
#
loop_
_entity.id
_entity.type
_entity.pdbx_description
1 polymer ?
#
loop_
_entity_poly.entity_id
_entity_poly.type
_entity_poly.pdbx_seq_one_letter_code
_entity_poly.pdbx_strand_id
1 'polypeptide(L)' 'MSKLANIIQQYMLPDHVLMDIREDGHYNMIRVIVDSEFPLTLDQTTDLTRRLRNS' A
#
# COMPACT_ATOMS: atom_id res chain seq x y z
N MET A 1 -15.39 2.73 2.87
CA MET A 1 -13.93 2.66 2.75
C MET A 1 -13.32 4.01 3.12
N SER A 2 -12.16 4.03 3.79
CA SER A 2 -11.51 5.28 4.18
C SER A 2 -10.91 5.99 2.96
N LYS A 3 -10.74 7.32 3.04
CA LYS A 3 -10.10 8.13 1.98
C LYS A 3 -8.72 7.59 1.62
N LEU A 4 -7.97 7.14 2.63
CA LEU A 4 -6.63 6.56 2.47
C LEU A 4 -6.67 5.23 1.71
N ALA A 5 -7.65 4.36 1.98
CA ALA A 5 -7.83 3.11 1.23
C ALA A 5 -8.07 3.38 -0.26
N ASN A 6 -8.90 4.38 -0.59
CA ASN A 6 -9.17 4.74 -1.99
C ASN A 6 -7.89 5.24 -2.70
N ILE A 7 -7.07 6.05 -2.04
CA ILE A 7 -5.79 6.51 -2.58
C ILE A 7 -4.87 5.31 -2.82
N ILE A 8 -4.70 4.44 -1.82
CA ILE A 8 -3.80 3.28 -1.92
C ILE A 8 -4.20 2.38 -3.09
N GLN A 9 -5.49 2.05 -3.20
CA GLN A 9 -5.99 1.18 -4.27
C GLN A 9 -5.73 1.72 -5.69
N GLN A 10 -5.69 3.03 -5.89
CA GLN A 10 -5.40 3.63 -7.21
C GLN A 10 -3.98 3.39 -7.69
N TYR A 11 -3.04 3.12 -6.78
CA TYR A 11 -1.63 2.90 -7.10
C TYR A 11 -1.21 1.43 -7.01
N MET A 12 -2.11 0.54 -6.61
CA MET A 12 -1.88 -0.90 -6.55
C MET A 12 -1.93 -1.54 -7.95
N LEU A 13 -1.17 -2.63 -8.13
CA LEU A 13 -1.25 -3.42 -9.34
C LEU A 13 -2.54 -4.28 -9.34
N PRO A 14 -3.04 -4.72 -10.51
CA PRO A 14 -4.31 -5.45 -10.61
C PRO A 14 -4.37 -6.75 -9.80
N ASP A 15 -3.22 -7.40 -9.59
CA ASP A 15 -3.04 -8.65 -8.86
C ASP A 15 -2.84 -8.44 -7.34
N HIS A 16 -2.70 -7.20 -6.89
CA HIS A 16 -2.54 -6.88 -5.48
C HIS A 16 -3.90 -6.75 -4.78
N VAL A 17 -3.98 -7.31 -3.58
CA VAL A 17 -5.14 -7.20 -2.68
C VAL A 17 -4.76 -6.41 -1.44
N LEU A 18 -5.51 -5.34 -1.15
CA LEU A 18 -5.33 -4.56 0.06
C LEU A 18 -5.94 -5.32 1.24
N MET A 19 -5.11 -5.84 2.12
CA MET A 19 -5.55 -6.63 3.27
C MET A 19 -5.92 -5.75 4.46
N ASP A 20 -5.08 -4.75 4.76
CA ASP A 20 -5.26 -3.90 5.94
C ASP A 20 -4.46 -2.59 5.82
N ILE A 21 -4.88 -1.57 6.56
CA ILE A 21 -4.16 -0.30 6.73
C ILE A 21 -4.15 0.04 8.22
N ARG A 22 -2.95 0.22 8.78
CA ARG A 22 -2.77 0.61 10.17
C ARG A 22 -2.02 1.93 10.25
N GLU A 23 -2.62 2.88 10.95
CA GLU A 23 -1.97 4.14 11.30
C GLU A 23 -1.38 4.01 12.70
N ASP A 24 -0.08 4.26 12.82
CA ASP A 24 0.62 4.33 14.09
C ASP A 24 1.00 5.78 14.37
N GLY A 25 0.20 6.43 15.20
CA GLY A 25 0.40 7.83 15.59
C GLY A 25 1.63 8.05 16.47
N HIS A 26 2.19 7.01 17.10
CA HIS A 26 3.40 7.15 17.93
C HIS A 26 4.65 7.27 17.06
N TYR A 27 4.71 6.53 15.96
CA TYR A 27 5.83 6.56 15.02
C TYR A 27 5.59 7.43 13.78
N ASN A 28 4.43 8.08 13.70
CA ASN A 28 3.96 8.82 12.52
C ASN A 28 4.11 7.95 11.24
N MET A 29 3.66 6.70 11.33
CA MET A 29 3.83 5.69 10.30
C MET A 29 2.47 5.17 9.83
N ILE A 30 2.35 4.95 8.53
CA ILE A 30 1.24 4.21 7.93
C ILE A 30 1.79 2.85 7.47
N ARG A 31 1.22 1.76 7.97
CA ARG A 31 1.53 0.40 7.53
C ARG A 31 0.41 -0.08 6.61
N VAL A 32 0.78 -0.33 5.36
CA VAL A 32 -0.10 -0.90 4.34
C VAL A 32 0.24 -2.39 4.20
N ILE A 33 -0.74 -3.26 4.38
CA ILE A 33 -0.57 -4.71 4.25
C ILE A 33 -1.22 -5.14 2.95
N VAL A 34 -0.41 -5.71 2.06
CA VAL A 34 -0.81 -6.11 0.70
C VAL A 34 -0.49 -7.59 0.53
N ASP A 35 -1.43 -8.31 -0.08
CA ASP A 35 -1.22 -9.66 -0.58
C ASP A 35 -1.26 -9.66 -2.11
N SER A 36 -0.76 -10.71 -2.76
CA SER A 36 -0.80 -10.85 -4.21
C SER A 36 -0.88 -12.31 -4.62
N GLU A 37 -1.51 -12.57 -5.76
CA GLU A 37 -1.53 -13.91 -6.38
C GLU A 37 -0.11 -14.42 -6.70
N PHE A 38 0.80 -13.50 -7.05
CA PHE A 38 2.20 -13.81 -7.36
C PHE A 38 3.15 -13.30 -6.27
N PRO A 39 4.34 -13.91 -6.12
CA PRO A 39 5.34 -13.43 -5.17
C PRO A 39 5.69 -11.95 -5.38
N LEU A 40 5.48 -11.15 -4.34
CA LEU A 40 5.85 -9.74 -4.33
C LEU A 40 7.37 -9.56 -4.27
N THR A 41 7.91 -8.74 -5.15
CA THR A 41 9.32 -8.36 -5.13
C THR A 41 9.56 -7.07 -4.35
N LEU A 42 10.80 -6.90 -3.86
CA LEU A 42 11.19 -5.65 -3.20
C LEU A 42 11.07 -4.44 -4.14
N ASP A 43 11.32 -4.62 -5.44
CA ASP A 43 11.16 -3.55 -6.43
C ASP A 43 9.71 -3.10 -6.54
N GLN A 44 8.76 -4.04 -6.61
CA GLN A 44 7.32 -3.73 -6.62
C GLN A 44 6.89 -2.97 -5.36
N THR A 45 7.38 -3.39 -4.18
CA THR A 45 7.08 -2.68 -2.92
C THR A 45 7.70 -1.28 -2.89
N THR A 46 8.91 -1.11 -3.44
CA THR A 46 9.60 0.18 -3.52
C THR A 46 8.86 1.14 -4.44
N ASP A 47 8.43 0.67 -5.61
CA ASP A 47 7.70 1.46 -6.58
C ASP A 47 6.32 1.89 -6.05
N LEU A 48 5.59 0.99 -5.39
CA LEU A 48 4.32 1.33 -4.74
C LEU A 48 4.53 2.41 -3.69
N THR A 49 5.52 2.24 -2.81
CA THR A 49 5.82 3.23 -1.76
C THR A 49 6.21 4.59 -2.34
N ARG A 50 6.97 4.61 -3.45
CA ARG A 50 7.36 5.84 -4.15
C ARG A 50 6.14 6.56 -4.75
N ARG A 51 5.21 5.83 -5.36
CA ARG A 51 3.98 6.40 -5.94
C ARG A 51 3.07 6.99 -4.86
N LEU A 52 2.88 6.27 -3.75
CA LEU A 52 2.07 6.74 -2.62
C LEU A 52 2.66 7.97 -1.92
N ARG A 53 3.99 8.10 -1.87
CA ARG A 53 4.63 9.29 -1.29
C ARG A 53 4.39 10.55 -2.13
N ASN A 54 4.19 10.38 -3.44
CA ASN A 54 4.07 11.49 -4.39
C ASN A 54 2.61 11.79 -4.79
N SER A 55 1.63 11.15 -4.15
CA SER A 55 0.19 11.33 -4.41
C SER A 55 -0.43 12.49 -3.65
#